data_AF-A0A0G4FS99-F1
#
_entry.id   AF-A0A0G4FS99-F1
#
_cell.length_a   1.000
_cell.length_b   1.000
_cell.length_c   1.000
_cell.angle_alpha   90.00
_cell.angle_beta   90.00
_cell.angle_gamma   90.00
#
_symmetry.space_group_name_H-M   'P 1'
#
loop_
_entity.id
_entity.type
_entity.pdbx_description
1 polymer ?
#
loop_
_entity_poly.entity_id
_entity_poly.type
_entity_poly.pdbx_seq_one_letter_code
_entity_poly.pdbx_strand_id
1 'polypeptide(L)'
;MKFSFLEAALVLFSLVAFLADAKPCGSFSSPKEQAICTYASNFLLKMFSEVKAGEKKTVNHVRVHLLPYMGGELTLEALKTDSPDDAGCLVCYADPPTGEGLTGLRNSLDSASLAAYDKFQVCFPRLTEALLGAFPQTADGVWISFPSAARGGKGSPTVEEVVRQVVSTAFAKHPEVLSCSLDCEETGTCVEPAIQ
;
A
#
# COMPACT_ATOMS: atom_id res chain seq x y z
N MET A 1 31.09 17.60 4.96
CA MET A 1 31.01 16.33 4.23
C MET A 1 30.12 16.56 3.01
N LYS A 2 30.67 16.45 1.80
CA LYS A 2 29.93 16.64 0.54
C LYS A 2 29.40 15.28 0.09
N PHE A 3 28.11 15.03 0.27
CA PHE A 3 27.45 13.87 -0.34
C PHE A 3 27.32 14.17 -1.84
N SER A 4 27.98 13.36 -2.68
CA SER A 4 27.94 13.51 -4.14
C SER A 4 26.59 13.03 -4.66
N PHE A 5 25.88 13.91 -5.38
CA PHE A 5 24.61 13.65 -6.08
C PHE A 5 24.62 12.40 -6.98
N LEU A 6 25.79 11.86 -7.33
CA LEU A 6 25.95 10.64 -8.12
C LEU A 6 25.53 9.35 -7.39
N GLU A 7 25.70 9.26 -6.06
CA GLU A 7 25.38 8.01 -5.33
C GLU A 7 23.86 7.85 -5.11
N ALA A 8 23.14 8.96 -4.89
CA ALA A 8 21.68 8.95 -4.80
C ALA A 8 21.03 8.54 -6.13
N ALA A 9 21.60 8.99 -7.26
CA ALA A 9 21.10 8.67 -8.59
C ALA A 9 21.27 7.17 -8.94
N LEU A 10 22.35 6.53 -8.50
CA LEU A 10 22.61 5.11 -8.76
C LEU A 10 21.69 4.16 -7.99
N VAL A 11 21.28 4.54 -6.77
CA VAL A 11 20.28 3.80 -5.99
C VAL A 11 18.89 3.93 -6.63
N LEU A 12 18.53 5.13 -7.07
CA LEU A 12 17.29 5.38 -7.83
C LEU A 12 17.26 4.60 -9.16
N PHE A 13 18.35 4.59 -9.92
CA PHE A 13 18.41 3.92 -11.22
C PHE A 13 18.38 2.39 -11.11
N SER A 14 19.00 1.82 -10.07
CA SER A 14 18.94 0.37 -9.82
C SER A 14 17.57 -0.10 -9.34
N LEU A 15 16.81 0.76 -8.62
CA LEU A 15 15.44 0.46 -8.22
C LEU A 15 14.48 0.48 -9.42
N VAL A 16 14.65 1.45 -10.33
CA VAL A 16 13.83 1.58 -11.55
C VAL A 16 14.08 0.43 -12.53
N ALA A 17 15.32 -0.05 -12.67
CA ALA A 17 15.64 -1.16 -13.56
C ALA A 17 15.11 -2.53 -13.07
N PHE A 18 14.95 -2.72 -11.74
CA PHE A 18 14.37 -3.94 -11.19
C PHE A 18 12.83 -4.00 -11.32
N LEU A 19 12.17 -2.86 -11.51
CA LEU A 19 10.70 -2.75 -11.59
C LEU A 19 10.15 -2.94 -13.01
N ALA A 20 11.00 -2.98 -14.04
CA ALA A 20 10.56 -2.88 -15.44
C ALA A 20 10.09 -4.21 -16.09
N ASP A 21 10.41 -5.39 -15.53
CA ASP A 21 10.17 -6.67 -16.25
C ASP A 21 9.51 -7.80 -15.44
N ALA A 22 9.17 -7.57 -14.17
CA ALA A 22 8.29 -8.47 -13.45
C ALA A 22 6.90 -7.86 -13.45
N LYS A 23 5.91 -8.49 -14.11
CA LYS A 23 4.50 -8.30 -13.70
C LYS A 23 4.41 -8.88 -12.29
N PRO A 24 4.50 -8.06 -11.22
CA PRO A 24 4.83 -8.57 -9.90
C PRO A 24 3.72 -9.53 -9.43
N CYS A 25 2.49 -9.24 -9.84
CA CYS A 25 1.30 -10.00 -9.54
C CYS A 25 0.97 -11.15 -10.50
N GLY A 26 1.85 -11.48 -11.46
CA GLY A 26 1.60 -12.50 -12.47
C GLY A 26 0.34 -12.20 -13.29
N SER A 27 -0.41 -13.22 -13.69
CA SER A 27 -1.68 -13.08 -14.41
C SER A 27 -2.85 -13.52 -13.54
N PHE A 28 -3.69 -12.58 -13.15
CA PHE A 28 -5.05 -12.87 -12.68
C PHE A 28 -6.00 -13.05 -13.86
N SER A 29 -7.05 -13.87 -13.67
CA SER A 29 -8.17 -13.94 -14.62
C SER A 29 -9.07 -12.71 -14.54
N SER A 30 -9.13 -12.07 -13.37
CA SER A 30 -9.88 -10.83 -13.11
C SER A 30 -8.99 -9.60 -13.34
N PRO A 31 -9.35 -8.70 -14.28
CA PRO A 31 -8.67 -7.42 -14.45
C PRO A 31 -8.70 -6.55 -13.18
N LYS A 32 -9.74 -6.71 -12.35
CA LYS A 32 -9.86 -6.02 -11.06
C LYS A 32 -8.82 -6.52 -10.06
N GLU A 33 -8.68 -7.83 -9.91
CA GLU A 33 -7.67 -8.42 -9.03
C GLU A 33 -6.25 -8.04 -9.48
N GLN A 34 -6.00 -8.08 -10.78
CA GLN A 34 -4.72 -7.65 -11.35
C GLN A 34 -4.39 -6.20 -10.97
N ALA A 35 -5.33 -5.27 -11.19
CA ALA A 35 -5.12 -3.86 -10.91
C ALA A 35 -4.83 -3.60 -9.42
N ILE A 36 -5.63 -4.21 -8.54
CA ILE A 36 -5.46 -4.09 -7.09
C ILE A 36 -4.11 -4.64 -6.65
N CYS A 37 -3.75 -5.83 -7.12
CA CYS A 37 -2.50 -6.45 -6.73
C CYS A 37 -1.30 -5.62 -7.22
N THR A 38 -1.30 -5.17 -8.48
CA THR A 38 -0.21 -4.35 -9.02
C THR A 38 -0.04 -3.08 -8.20
N TYR A 39 -1.15 -2.40 -7.90
CA TYR A 39 -1.14 -1.14 -7.15
C TYR A 39 -0.63 -1.31 -5.72
N ALA A 40 -1.17 -2.28 -4.97
CA ALA A 40 -0.77 -2.56 -3.59
C ALA A 40 0.68 -3.07 -3.49
N SER A 41 1.10 -3.92 -4.44
CA SER A 41 2.47 -4.46 -4.46
C SER A 41 3.50 -3.36 -4.67
N ASN A 42 3.22 -2.36 -5.51
CA ASN A 42 4.14 -1.22 -5.72
C ASN A 42 4.48 -0.51 -4.40
N PHE A 43 3.48 -0.26 -3.56
CA PHE A 43 3.69 0.32 -2.24
C PHE A 43 4.45 -0.61 -1.29
N LEU A 44 3.99 -1.86 -1.18
CA LEU A 44 4.55 -2.79 -0.21
C LEU A 44 6.00 -3.13 -0.56
N LEU A 45 6.33 -3.31 -1.83
CA LEU A 45 7.70 -3.52 -2.29
C LEU A 45 8.62 -2.36 -1.90
N LYS A 46 8.15 -1.11 -2.03
CA LYS A 46 8.89 0.06 -1.57
C LYS A 46 9.10 0.02 -0.05
N MET A 47 8.06 -0.20 0.75
CA MET A 47 8.18 -0.29 2.21
C MET A 47 9.13 -1.40 2.65
N PHE A 48 8.99 -2.59 2.06
CA PHE A 48 9.86 -3.72 2.35
C PHE A 48 11.31 -3.44 1.93
N SER A 49 11.54 -2.78 0.78
CA SER A 49 12.92 -2.42 0.38
C SER A 49 13.64 -1.58 1.43
N GLU A 50 12.94 -0.67 2.12
CA GLU A 50 13.47 0.15 3.22
C GLU A 50 13.76 -0.71 4.45
N VAL A 51 12.85 -1.62 4.79
CA VAL A 51 13.08 -2.59 5.88
C VAL A 51 14.32 -3.45 5.61
N LYS A 52 14.55 -3.84 4.36
CA LYS A 52 15.72 -4.65 3.96
C LYS A 52 17.00 -3.83 4.05
N ALA A 53 16.92 -2.53 3.80
CA ALA A 53 18.01 -1.59 3.98
C ALA A 53 18.32 -1.30 5.47
N GLY A 54 17.54 -1.86 6.39
CA GLY A 54 17.75 -1.74 7.84
C GLY A 54 16.86 -0.70 8.51
N GLU A 55 15.93 -0.07 7.79
CA GLU A 55 14.96 0.85 8.37
C GLU A 55 13.88 0.09 9.14
N LYS A 56 13.68 0.45 10.41
CA LYS A 56 12.62 -0.16 11.21
C LYS A 56 11.30 0.55 10.94
N LYS A 57 10.30 -0.18 10.44
CA LYS A 57 8.93 0.33 10.24
C LYS A 57 7.95 -0.42 11.13
N THR A 58 7.16 0.30 11.92
CA THR A 58 6.08 -0.33 12.71
C THR A 58 4.88 -0.63 11.81
N VAL A 59 4.01 -1.55 12.23
CA VAL A 59 2.75 -1.82 11.53
C VAL A 59 1.93 -0.53 11.39
N ASN A 60 1.88 0.28 12.46
CA ASN A 60 1.19 1.56 12.42
C ASN A 60 1.80 2.53 11.41
N HIS A 61 3.14 2.59 11.32
CA HIS A 61 3.82 3.40 10.31
C HIS A 61 3.42 2.99 8.89
N VAL A 62 3.39 1.67 8.60
CA VAL A 62 2.96 1.19 7.29
C VAL A 62 1.48 1.50 7.06
N ARG A 63 0.61 1.34 8.08
CA ARG A 63 -0.83 1.64 8.01
C ARG A 63 -1.11 3.10 7.63
N VAL A 64 -0.49 4.06 8.33
CA VAL A 64 -0.78 5.49 8.09
C VAL A 64 -0.36 5.96 6.69
N HIS A 65 0.55 5.24 6.01
CA HIS A 65 0.96 5.53 4.64
C HIS A 65 0.20 4.68 3.60
N LEU A 66 -0.06 3.40 3.90
CA LEU A 66 -0.76 2.50 3.00
C LEU A 66 -2.22 2.93 2.82
N LEU A 67 -2.89 3.35 3.90
CA LEU A 67 -4.29 3.77 3.86
C LEU A 67 -4.53 4.90 2.83
N PRO A 68 -3.86 6.07 2.91
CA PRO A 68 -4.04 7.13 1.92
C PRO A 68 -3.46 6.76 0.55
N TYR A 69 -2.45 5.88 0.46
CA TYR A 69 -1.99 5.39 -0.83
C TYR A 69 -3.09 4.58 -1.53
N MET A 70 -3.76 3.66 -0.83
CA MET A 70 -4.84 2.84 -1.38
C MET A 70 -6.11 3.66 -1.69
N GLY A 71 -6.30 4.83 -1.09
CA GLY A 71 -7.39 5.74 -1.46
C GLY A 71 -7.17 6.48 -2.80
N GLY A 72 -5.97 6.35 -3.40
CA GLY A 72 -5.66 6.93 -4.69
C GLY A 72 -5.40 8.44 -4.64
N GLU A 73 -5.56 9.11 -5.79
CA GLU A 73 -5.19 10.53 -5.95
C GLU A 73 -5.91 11.47 -4.97
N LEU A 74 -7.18 11.20 -4.66
CA LEU A 74 -7.98 12.04 -3.77
C LEU A 74 -7.41 12.08 -2.34
N THR A 75 -7.09 10.93 -1.76
CA THR A 75 -6.52 10.85 -0.40
C THR A 75 -5.07 11.32 -0.37
N LEU A 76 -4.32 11.11 -1.45
CA LEU A 76 -2.96 11.65 -1.57
C LEU A 76 -2.92 13.17 -1.69
N GLU A 77 -3.88 13.77 -2.37
CA GLU A 77 -4.04 15.24 -2.40
C GLU A 77 -4.48 15.76 -1.04
N ALA A 78 -5.43 15.06 -0.39
CA ALA A 78 -5.90 15.42 0.95
C ALA A 78 -4.74 15.49 1.96
N LEU A 79 -3.76 14.57 1.91
CA LEU A 79 -2.58 14.61 2.78
C LEU A 79 -1.81 15.94 2.75
N LYS A 80 -1.97 16.77 1.72
CA LYS A 80 -1.27 18.05 1.64
C LYS A 80 -1.93 19.13 2.50
N THR A 81 -3.22 19.01 2.79
CA THR A 81 -4.00 20.12 3.36
C THR A 81 -5.05 19.73 4.38
N ASP A 82 -5.39 18.45 4.53
CA ASP A 82 -6.48 18.01 5.41
C ASP A 82 -6.22 18.35 6.87
N SER A 83 -7.28 18.66 7.60
CA SER A 83 -7.24 18.96 9.02
C SER A 83 -8.22 18.07 9.79
N PRO A 84 -7.88 17.59 10.99
CA PRO A 84 -8.84 16.92 11.86
C PRO A 84 -9.95 17.86 12.37
N ASP A 85 -9.78 19.17 12.27
CA ASP A 85 -10.80 20.15 12.65
C ASP A 85 -11.89 20.33 11.57
N ASP A 86 -11.64 19.85 10.36
CA ASP A 86 -12.60 19.91 9.25
C ASP A 86 -13.51 18.67 9.31
N ALA A 87 -14.82 18.88 9.48
CA ALA A 87 -15.78 17.78 9.44
C ALA A 87 -15.63 16.94 8.14
N GLY A 88 -15.36 17.61 7.02
CA GLY A 88 -15.19 17.00 5.69
C GLY A 88 -13.91 16.21 5.43
N CYS A 89 -13.02 16.01 6.41
CA CYS A 89 -11.69 15.50 6.14
C CYS A 89 -11.66 14.07 5.60
N LEU A 90 -10.91 13.84 4.52
CA LEU A 90 -10.76 12.53 3.89
C LEU A 90 -9.75 11.63 4.63
N VAL A 91 -8.62 12.20 5.01
CA VAL A 91 -7.54 11.55 5.78
C VAL A 91 -7.40 12.13 7.19
N CYS A 92 -7.89 13.36 7.41
CA CYS A 92 -7.96 14.03 8.72
C CYS A 92 -6.61 14.34 9.37
N TYR A 93 -5.57 14.52 8.55
CA TYR A 93 -4.28 15.08 8.93
C TYR A 93 -3.55 15.61 7.70
N ALA A 94 -2.60 16.52 7.91
CA ALA A 94 -1.72 17.03 6.86
C ALA A 94 -0.27 16.57 7.09
N ASP A 95 0.31 15.99 6.05
CA ASP A 95 1.73 15.70 5.90
C ASP A 95 2.12 15.88 4.42
N PRO A 96 2.35 17.12 3.95
CA PRO A 96 2.64 17.41 2.56
C PRO A 96 3.86 16.64 2.00
N PRO A 97 4.99 16.52 2.73
CA PRO A 97 6.12 15.70 2.29
C PRO A 97 5.74 14.23 2.05
N THR A 98 4.92 13.64 2.92
CA THR A 98 4.43 12.28 2.73
C THR A 98 3.49 12.20 1.52
N GLY A 99 2.58 13.16 1.35
CA GLY A 99 1.70 13.26 0.18
C GLY A 99 2.47 13.32 -1.15
N GLU A 100 3.54 14.13 -1.21
CA GLU A 100 4.45 14.21 -2.36
C GLU A 100 5.16 12.88 -2.64
N GLY A 101 5.73 12.26 -1.59
CA GLY A 101 6.44 10.99 -1.72
C GLY A 101 5.55 9.85 -2.21
N LEU A 102 4.34 9.73 -1.66
CA LEU A 102 3.36 8.71 -2.06
C LEU A 102 2.79 8.98 -3.45
N THR A 103 2.60 10.25 -3.83
CA THR A 103 2.24 10.62 -5.21
C THR A 103 3.34 10.22 -6.19
N GLY A 104 4.60 10.47 -5.85
CA GLY A 104 5.76 10.03 -6.64
C GLY A 104 5.79 8.51 -6.82
N LEU A 105 5.51 7.76 -5.75
CA LEU A 105 5.41 6.29 -5.79
C LEU A 105 4.23 5.81 -6.64
N ARG A 106 3.07 6.46 -6.55
CA ARG A 106 1.92 6.17 -7.43
C ARG A 106 2.30 6.40 -8.90
N ASN A 107 2.96 7.52 -9.20
CA ASN A 107 3.34 7.91 -10.56
C ASN A 107 4.47 7.07 -11.15
N SER A 108 5.09 6.16 -10.38
CA SER A 108 6.04 5.19 -10.93
C SER A 108 5.35 4.03 -11.66
N LEU A 109 4.04 3.86 -11.48
CA LEU A 109 3.22 2.93 -12.25
C LEU A 109 2.84 3.53 -13.61
N ASP A 110 2.66 2.66 -14.61
CA ASP A 110 2.18 3.09 -15.92
C ASP A 110 0.72 3.58 -15.86
N SER A 111 0.36 4.47 -16.78
CA SER A 111 -0.97 5.10 -16.81
C SER A 111 -2.12 4.10 -16.98
N ALA A 112 -1.90 2.96 -17.64
CA ALA A 112 -2.93 1.94 -17.78
C ALA A 112 -3.18 1.20 -16.46
N SER A 113 -2.12 0.91 -15.70
CA SER A 113 -2.24 0.35 -14.34
C SER A 113 -2.97 1.29 -13.39
N LEU A 114 -2.70 2.60 -13.46
CA LEU A 114 -3.40 3.59 -12.64
C LEU A 114 -4.88 3.68 -12.99
N ALA A 115 -5.20 3.87 -14.27
CA ALA A 115 -6.58 3.94 -14.74
C ALA A 115 -7.37 2.66 -14.43
N ALA A 116 -6.71 1.50 -14.49
CA ALA A 116 -7.32 0.24 -14.10
C ALA A 116 -7.67 0.24 -12.60
N TYR A 117 -6.76 0.62 -11.72
CA TYR A 117 -7.03 0.66 -10.28
C TYR A 117 -8.15 1.64 -9.92
N ASP A 118 -8.06 2.88 -10.40
CA ASP A 118 -8.99 3.96 -10.04
C ASP A 118 -10.43 3.66 -10.48
N LYS A 119 -10.61 2.91 -11.56
CA LYS A 119 -11.93 2.48 -12.06
C LYS A 119 -12.70 1.62 -11.04
N PHE A 120 -12.01 0.86 -10.20
CA PHE A 120 -12.64 -0.21 -9.43
C PHE A 120 -13.16 0.19 -8.06
N GLN A 121 -12.89 1.43 -7.61
CA GLN A 121 -13.39 2.04 -6.37
C GLN A 121 -13.42 1.04 -5.21
N VAL A 122 -12.27 0.45 -4.91
CA VAL A 122 -12.16 -0.54 -3.84
C VAL A 122 -12.39 0.10 -2.48
N CYS A 123 -12.91 -0.68 -1.53
CA CYS A 123 -12.91 -0.25 -0.13
C CYS A 123 -11.49 -0.25 0.43
N PHE A 124 -10.77 0.83 0.20
CA PHE A 124 -9.37 0.94 0.54
C PHE A 124 -9.06 0.79 2.04
N PRO A 125 -9.93 1.17 3.01
CA PRO A 125 -9.66 0.90 4.42
C PRO A 125 -9.65 -0.61 4.73
N ARG A 126 -10.69 -1.35 4.31
CA ARG A 126 -10.76 -2.80 4.54
C ARG A 126 -9.66 -3.56 3.82
N LEU A 127 -9.34 -3.15 2.59
CA LEU A 127 -8.25 -3.73 1.83
C LEU A 127 -6.89 -3.48 2.51
N THR A 128 -6.68 -2.29 3.07
CA THR A 128 -5.47 -1.95 3.85
C THR A 128 -5.31 -2.88 5.05
N GLU A 129 -6.36 -3.07 5.85
CA GLU A 129 -6.33 -3.99 7.00
C GLU A 129 -6.08 -5.44 6.57
N ALA A 130 -6.75 -5.90 5.50
CA ALA A 130 -6.56 -7.25 4.98
C ALA A 130 -5.12 -7.48 4.49
N LEU A 131 -4.51 -6.49 3.85
CA LEU A 131 -3.11 -6.55 3.42
C LEU A 131 -2.17 -6.61 4.62
N LEU A 132 -2.31 -5.69 5.58
CA LEU A 132 -1.43 -5.63 6.75
C LEU A 132 -1.55 -6.86 7.65
N GLY A 133 -2.76 -7.38 7.82
CA GLY A 133 -3.02 -8.60 8.60
C GLY A 133 -2.37 -9.86 8.00
N ALA A 134 -2.01 -9.83 6.72
CA ALA A 134 -1.35 -10.95 6.06
C ALA A 134 0.19 -10.91 6.14
N PHE A 135 0.78 -9.77 6.53
CA PHE A 135 2.23 -9.67 6.67
C PHE A 135 2.71 -10.10 8.06
N PRO A 136 3.82 -10.87 8.13
CA PRO A 136 4.34 -11.30 9.41
C PRO A 136 4.91 -10.11 10.18
N GLN A 137 4.66 -10.11 11.49
CA GLN A 137 5.24 -9.16 12.43
C GLN A 137 6.40 -9.80 13.18
N THR A 138 7.28 -8.99 13.75
CA THR A 138 8.29 -9.46 14.70
C THR A 138 7.62 -10.10 15.92
N ALA A 139 8.37 -10.91 16.68
CA ALA A 139 7.83 -11.66 17.83
C ALA A 139 7.21 -10.77 18.93
N ASP A 140 7.60 -9.49 18.99
CA ASP A 140 7.04 -8.47 19.88
C ASP A 140 5.79 -7.76 19.28
N GLY A 141 5.40 -8.07 18.04
CA GLY A 141 4.26 -7.47 17.35
C GLY A 141 4.45 -6.02 16.92
N VAL A 142 5.65 -5.46 17.08
CA VAL A 142 5.87 -4.02 16.90
C VAL A 142 6.25 -3.67 15.46
N TRP A 143 7.09 -4.49 14.84
CA TRP A 143 7.70 -4.20 13.55
C TRP A 143 7.14 -5.09 12.45
N ILE A 144 6.97 -4.53 11.26
CA ILE A 144 6.74 -5.35 10.07
C ILE A 144 8.02 -6.14 9.79
N SER A 145 7.88 -7.43 9.54
CA SER A 145 9.00 -8.29 9.18
C SER A 145 8.86 -8.74 7.74
N PHE A 146 9.99 -8.97 7.07
CA PHE A 146 9.95 -9.66 5.80
C PHE A 146 9.32 -11.03 5.97
N PRO A 147 8.49 -11.47 5.01
CA PRO A 147 8.23 -12.89 4.89
C PRO A 147 9.58 -13.61 4.82
N SER A 148 9.91 -14.32 5.89
CA SER A 148 11.10 -15.15 5.99
C SER A 148 10.65 -16.60 5.87
N ALA A 149 11.52 -17.44 5.30
CA ALA A 149 11.22 -18.85 5.14
C ALA A 149 11.25 -19.41 6.56
N ALA A 150 10.07 -19.78 7.08
CA ALA A 150 10.02 -20.59 8.27
C ALA A 150 10.90 -21.84 8.02
N ARG A 151 11.76 -22.15 8.99
CA ARG A 151 12.75 -23.23 8.90
C ARG A 151 12.08 -24.54 8.44
N GLY A 152 12.32 -24.95 7.20
CA GLY A 152 11.96 -26.28 6.70
C GLY A 152 11.02 -26.31 5.49
N GLY A 153 11.50 -25.84 4.33
CA GLY A 153 11.00 -26.29 3.02
C GLY A 153 10.00 -25.38 2.31
N LYS A 154 10.36 -25.01 1.06
CA LYS A 154 9.80 -23.99 0.17
C LYS A 154 10.12 -22.55 0.62
N GLY A 155 10.60 -21.73 -0.31
CA GLY A 155 11.10 -20.38 -0.05
C GLY A 155 10.08 -19.49 0.67
N SER A 156 10.55 -18.38 1.23
CA SER A 156 9.68 -17.35 1.79
C SER A 156 8.74 -16.84 0.69
N PRO A 157 7.43 -16.63 0.98
CA PRO A 157 6.56 -16.04 -0.02
C PRO A 157 7.05 -14.62 -0.32
N THR A 158 7.07 -14.23 -1.59
CA THR A 158 7.41 -12.85 -1.96
C THR A 158 6.29 -11.89 -1.53
N VAL A 159 6.57 -10.58 -1.49
CA VAL A 159 5.55 -9.56 -1.16
C VAL A 159 4.35 -9.71 -2.08
N GLU A 160 4.62 -9.91 -3.37
CA GLU A 160 3.62 -10.10 -4.41
C GLU A 160 2.80 -11.37 -4.22
N GLU A 161 3.41 -12.47 -3.76
CA GLU A 161 2.67 -13.71 -3.46
C GLU A 161 1.72 -13.51 -2.29
N VAL A 162 2.14 -12.77 -1.26
CA VAL A 162 1.26 -12.39 -0.13
C VAL A 162 0.12 -11.50 -0.62
N VAL A 163 0.42 -10.44 -1.37
CA VAL A 163 -0.62 -9.54 -1.93
C VAL A 163 -1.57 -10.33 -2.83
N ARG A 164 -1.05 -11.20 -3.70
CA ARG A 164 -1.87 -12.04 -4.57
C ARG A 164 -2.81 -12.92 -3.77
N GLN A 165 -2.32 -13.56 -2.71
CA GLN A 165 -3.13 -14.41 -1.84
C GLN A 165 -4.22 -13.60 -1.13
N VAL A 166 -3.90 -12.42 -0.59
CA VAL A 166 -4.88 -11.53 0.05
C VAL A 166 -5.96 -11.12 -0.93
N VAL A 167 -5.57 -10.62 -2.11
CA VAL A 167 -6.51 -10.19 -3.14
C VAL A 167 -7.39 -11.35 -3.59
N SER A 168 -6.80 -12.50 -3.94
CA SER A 168 -7.59 -13.68 -4.35
C SER A 168 -8.55 -14.16 -3.25
N THR A 169 -8.10 -14.14 -1.99
CA THR A 169 -8.94 -14.53 -0.85
C THR A 169 -10.08 -13.54 -0.62
N ALA A 170 -9.80 -12.23 -0.72
CA ALA A 170 -10.83 -11.19 -0.60
C ALA A 170 -11.90 -11.37 -1.67
N PHE A 171 -11.53 -11.61 -2.93
CA PHE A 171 -12.50 -11.85 -4.00
C PHE A 171 -13.30 -13.14 -3.83
N ALA A 172 -12.67 -14.21 -3.35
CA ALA A 172 -13.31 -15.52 -3.26
C ALA A 172 -14.20 -15.68 -2.02
N LYS A 173 -13.82 -15.07 -0.89
CA LYS A 173 -14.42 -15.35 0.43
C LYS A 173 -14.99 -14.14 1.14
N HIS A 174 -14.48 -12.95 0.82
CA HIS A 174 -14.80 -11.72 1.54
C HIS A 174 -15.06 -10.56 0.56
N PRO A 175 -16.07 -10.67 -0.33
CA PRO A 175 -16.36 -9.61 -1.30
C PRO A 175 -16.63 -8.26 -0.62
N GLU A 176 -17.05 -8.26 0.64
CA GLU A 176 -17.21 -7.08 1.50
C GLU A 176 -15.90 -6.31 1.77
N VAL A 177 -14.72 -6.90 1.55
CA VAL A 177 -13.42 -6.19 1.60
C VAL A 177 -13.25 -5.28 0.37
N LEU A 178 -14.00 -5.55 -0.70
CA LEU A 178 -13.89 -4.86 -1.99
C LEU A 178 -15.05 -3.90 -2.25
N SER A 179 -16.11 -4.00 -1.44
CA SER A 179 -17.28 -3.13 -1.47
C SER A 179 -17.54 -2.59 -0.08
N CYS A 180 -17.43 -1.27 0.08
CA CYS A 180 -17.99 -0.59 1.23
C CYS A 180 -19.14 0.28 0.74
N SER A 181 -20.26 0.25 1.48
CA SER A 181 -20.99 1.50 1.67
C SER A 181 -20.04 2.32 2.54
N LEU A 182 -19.23 3.16 1.91
CA LEU A 182 -18.70 4.29 2.65
C LEU A 182 -19.93 5.15 2.91
N ASP A 183 -20.67 4.81 3.96
CA ASP A 183 -21.63 5.71 4.57
C ASP A 183 -20.78 6.80 5.22
N CYS A 184 -20.14 7.61 4.39
CA CYS A 184 -19.72 8.93 4.78
C CYS A 184 -21.02 9.66 5.01
N GLU A 185 -21.54 9.63 6.24
CA GLU A 185 -22.53 10.62 6.64
C GLU A 185 -21.96 12.00 6.24
N GLU A 186 -22.84 12.93 5.85
CA GLU A 186 -22.50 14.29 5.37
C GLU A 186 -21.59 15.09 6.33
N THR A 187 -21.26 14.53 7.50
CA THR A 187 -20.31 15.01 8.49
C THR A 187 -18.86 14.62 8.21
N GLY A 188 -18.54 13.96 7.08
CA GLY A 188 -17.21 13.84 6.47
C GLY A 188 -16.17 13.00 7.21
N THR A 189 -16.49 12.45 8.38
CA THR A 189 -15.63 11.46 9.03
C THR A 189 -15.91 10.07 8.47
N CYS A 190 -14.92 9.46 7.80
CA CYS A 190 -14.91 8.01 7.54
C CYS A 190 -14.64 7.28 8.87
N VAL A 191 -15.61 7.26 9.78
CA VAL A 191 -15.48 6.54 11.05
C VAL A 191 -15.65 5.05 10.75
N GLU A 192 -14.56 4.29 10.84
CA GLU A 192 -14.64 2.85 10.97
C GLU A 192 -15.55 2.56 12.19
N PRO A 193 -16.63 1.75 12.10
CA PRO A 193 -17.33 1.32 13.29
C PRO A 193 -16.30 0.63 14.18
N ALA A 194 -16.11 1.15 15.39
CA ALA A 194 -15.15 0.61 16.35
C ALA A 194 -15.36 -0.90 16.46
N ILE A 195 -14.43 -1.68 15.91
CA ILE A 195 -14.38 -3.12 16.11
C ILE A 195 -13.95 -3.29 17.57
N GLN A 196 -14.94 -3.59 18.42
CA GLN A 196 -14.72 -4.11 19.78
C GLN A 196 -14.16 -5.53 19.72
#